data_AF-A0A965KXR0-F1
#
_entry.id   AF-A0A965KXR0-F1
#
_cell.length_a   1.000
_cell.length_b   1.000
_cell.length_c   1.000
_cell.angle_alpha   90.00
_cell.angle_beta   90.00
_cell.angle_gamma   90.00
#
_symmetry.space_group_name_H-M   'P 1'
#
loop_
_entity.id
_entity.type
_entity.pdbx_description
1 polymer ?
#
loop_
_entity_poly.entity_id
_entity_poly.type
_entity_poly.pdbx_seq_one_letter_code
_entity_poly.pdbx_strand_id
1 'polypeptide(L)'
;YVESVWWSLKQIWKKGLLVQDHRVAPYCPRCGTGLSDHELAQGYENRQDPSVYVRMSATSGKLAELKADLLIWTTTPWTLVSNTAVAVNPKVKYQVIEIENTEIEKRERLLIAQPLAGLLTEKFASKVIAEFMGSELERTTYVSPFNLVEIPDAHYVVLADYVTTEDGTGLVHQSPAFGADDLQVARNYGLPVVNPILADGSFKTDVPIVGGKFFKDADKLLIKDLKERGVLFKHTQFEHSYPHCWRCHTVLMYYAQPSWYIKTTAIKDKLLKENAATNWYPSTIKTGRYGDWLNNNIDWAISRNRYWGTPLPIWRCANKHEICIESLTELSNLTGTNLANTDPHRPYVDDIIFKCSESGCDQNMTRVPEVIDCWFDSGAMPFAQWGYPHKPGSESAFKSAYPADFICEA
;
A
#
# COMPACT_ATOMS: atom_id res chain seq x y z
N TYR A 1 -2.84 -14.22 28.57
CA TYR A 1 -2.61 -13.07 27.68
C TYR A 1 -3.00 -13.40 26.24
N VAL A 2 -2.30 -14.29 25.53
CA VAL A 2 -2.61 -14.65 24.13
C VAL A 2 -4.07 -15.03 23.90
N GLU A 3 -4.67 -15.91 24.71
CA GLU A 3 -6.09 -16.28 24.55
C GLU A 3 -7.06 -15.10 24.77
N SER A 4 -6.69 -14.12 25.59
CA SER A 4 -7.46 -12.87 25.74
C SER A 4 -7.40 -12.03 24.47
N VAL A 5 -6.23 -11.97 23.84
CA VAL A 5 -6.04 -11.30 22.54
C VAL A 5 -6.81 -12.04 21.44
N TRP A 6 -6.82 -13.37 21.44
CA TRP A 6 -7.64 -14.15 20.52
C TRP A 6 -9.13 -13.89 20.71
N TRP A 7 -9.59 -13.82 21.97
CA TRP A 7 -10.96 -13.45 22.27
C TRP A 7 -11.35 -12.08 21.69
N SER A 8 -10.49 -11.06 21.83
CA SER A 8 -10.80 -9.73 21.28
C SER A 8 -10.85 -9.74 19.76
N LEU A 9 -9.92 -10.46 19.11
CA LEU A 9 -9.92 -10.66 17.66
C LEU A 9 -11.19 -11.39 17.18
N LYS A 10 -11.66 -12.41 17.90
CA LYS A 10 -12.95 -13.07 17.62
C LYS A 10 -14.12 -12.10 17.74
N GLN A 11 -14.14 -11.21 18.74
CA GLN A 11 -15.21 -10.21 18.87
C GLN A 11 -15.21 -9.22 17.69
N ILE A 12 -14.04 -8.80 17.23
CA ILE A 12 -13.89 -7.92 16.06
C ILE A 12 -14.32 -8.65 14.78
N TRP A 13 -13.94 -9.92 14.64
CA TRP A 13 -14.33 -10.78 13.51
C TRP A 13 -15.84 -11.02 13.46
N LYS A 14 -16.49 -11.34 14.60
CA LYS A 14 -17.96 -11.48 14.70
C LYS A 14 -18.72 -10.22 14.27
N LYS A 15 -18.11 -9.04 14.40
CA LYS A 15 -18.67 -7.76 13.96
C LYS A 15 -18.41 -7.46 12.47
N GLY A 16 -17.74 -8.36 11.74
CA GLY A 16 -17.36 -8.16 10.34
C GLY A 16 -16.28 -7.09 10.14
N LEU A 17 -15.55 -6.73 11.19
CA LEU A 17 -14.54 -5.66 11.17
C LEU A 17 -13.13 -6.19 10.88
N LEU A 18 -12.85 -7.47 11.14
CA LEU A 18 -11.58 -8.11 10.79
C LEU A 18 -11.71 -8.78 9.42
N VAL A 19 -11.04 -8.24 8.41
CA VAL A 19 -11.15 -8.71 7.01
C VAL A 19 -9.78 -8.90 6.37
N GLN A 20 -9.66 -9.83 5.44
CA GLN A 20 -8.51 -9.88 4.54
C GLN A 20 -8.80 -9.04 3.29
N ASP A 21 -7.87 -8.17 2.94
CA ASP A 21 -7.93 -7.37 1.72
C ASP A 21 -6.53 -7.36 1.05
N HIS A 22 -6.51 -7.14 -0.26
CA HIS A 22 -5.27 -6.87 -0.98
C HIS A 22 -5.09 -5.37 -1.08
N ARG A 23 -4.30 -4.78 -0.19
CA ARG A 23 -3.95 -3.36 -0.28
C ARG A 23 -2.46 -3.19 -0.50
N VAL A 24 -2.12 -2.06 -1.08
CA VAL A 24 -0.75 -1.57 -1.12
C VAL A 24 -0.47 -0.92 0.22
N ALA A 25 0.54 -1.43 0.93
CA ALA A 25 0.98 -0.89 2.22
C ALA A 25 2.50 -0.70 2.22
N PRO A 26 3.05 0.16 3.10
CA PRO A 26 4.49 0.26 3.27
C PRO A 26 5.06 -1.09 3.69
N TYR A 27 6.13 -1.52 3.03
CA TYR A 27 6.69 -2.85 3.18
C TYR A 27 8.21 -2.81 3.26
N CYS A 28 8.76 -3.53 4.24
CA CYS A 28 10.21 -3.67 4.39
C CYS A 28 10.69 -4.97 3.72
N PRO A 29 11.40 -4.90 2.58
CA PRO A 29 11.89 -6.09 1.87
C PRO A 29 12.88 -6.91 2.68
N ARG A 30 13.68 -6.26 3.54
CA ARG A 30 14.61 -6.94 4.44
C ARG A 30 13.89 -7.69 5.57
N CYS A 31 12.83 -7.10 6.13
CA CYS A 31 12.08 -7.71 7.24
C CYS A 31 10.97 -8.66 6.75
N GLY A 32 10.60 -8.59 5.47
CA GLY A 32 9.59 -9.45 4.87
C GLY A 32 8.15 -9.15 5.32
N THR A 33 7.85 -7.91 5.76
CA THR A 33 6.54 -7.59 6.35
C THR A 33 6.10 -6.16 6.05
N GLY A 34 4.78 -5.98 5.98
CA GLY A 34 4.14 -4.66 5.98
C GLY A 34 4.32 -3.93 7.31
N LEU A 35 4.24 -2.60 7.25
CA LEU A 35 4.33 -1.67 8.37
C LEU A 35 3.00 -0.91 8.50
N SER A 36 2.67 -0.51 9.73
CA SER A 36 1.59 0.43 10.01
C SER A 36 2.02 1.89 9.77
N ASP A 37 1.06 2.81 9.66
CA ASP A 37 1.33 4.24 9.50
C ASP A 37 2.17 4.83 10.63
N HIS A 38 1.94 4.39 11.87
CA HIS A 38 2.70 4.84 13.04
C HIS A 38 4.17 4.42 12.96
N GLU A 39 4.45 3.24 12.40
CA GLU A 39 5.82 2.77 12.15
C GLU A 39 6.46 3.51 10.98
N LEU A 40 5.68 3.84 9.95
CA LEU A 40 6.13 4.61 8.80
C LEU A 40 6.56 6.03 9.19
N ALA A 41 5.77 6.70 10.04
CA ALA A 41 6.01 8.07 10.47
C ALA A 41 7.34 8.27 11.24
N GLN A 42 7.93 7.20 11.76
CA GLN A 42 9.19 7.25 12.54
C GLN A 42 10.46 7.14 11.69
N GLY A 43 10.35 6.77 10.41
CA GLY A 43 11.49 6.35 9.59
C GLY A 43 11.81 7.22 8.38
N TYR A 44 11.41 8.49 8.37
CA TYR A 44 11.68 9.38 7.23
C TYR A 44 13.14 9.88 7.25
N GLU A 45 13.84 9.69 6.13
CA GLU A 45 15.23 10.12 5.95
C GLU A 45 15.36 10.86 4.59
N ASN A 46 16.17 11.91 4.54
CA ASN A 46 16.42 12.64 3.28
C ASN A 46 17.35 11.84 2.38
N ARG A 47 17.00 11.77 1.09
CA ARG A 47 17.76 11.01 0.09
C ARG A 47 17.71 11.69 -1.27
N GLN A 48 18.76 11.51 -2.05
CA GLN A 48 18.77 11.79 -3.48
C GLN A 48 18.30 10.57 -4.26
N ASP A 49 17.19 10.72 -4.98
CA ASP A 49 16.65 9.71 -5.89
C ASP A 49 16.66 10.23 -7.34
N PRO A 50 16.71 9.31 -8.33
CA PRO A 50 16.58 9.70 -9.73
C PRO A 50 15.19 10.23 -10.02
N SER A 51 15.12 11.42 -10.60
CA SER A 51 13.91 12.06 -11.11
C SER A 51 13.97 12.05 -12.63
N VAL A 52 13.05 11.32 -13.25
CA VAL A 52 13.04 11.08 -14.69
C VAL A 52 11.75 11.55 -15.33
N TYR A 53 11.89 12.05 -16.55
CA TYR A 53 10.78 12.40 -17.42
C TYR A 53 10.82 11.45 -18.61
N VAL A 54 9.73 10.74 -18.88
CA VAL A 54 9.65 9.68 -19.88
C VAL A 54 8.55 10.01 -20.88
N ARG A 55 8.86 9.89 -22.17
CA ARG A 55 7.91 10.04 -23.28
C ARG A 55 7.19 8.72 -23.51
N MET A 56 5.87 8.76 -23.58
CA MET A 56 5.04 7.62 -23.96
C MET A 56 4.16 8.04 -25.14
N SER A 57 4.46 7.53 -26.35
CA SER A 57 3.78 7.96 -27.56
C SER A 57 2.31 7.56 -27.58
N ALA A 58 1.42 8.51 -27.84
CA ALA A 58 0.00 8.20 -28.01
C ALA A 58 -0.23 7.38 -29.28
N THR A 59 -1.10 6.37 -29.20
CA THR A 59 -1.40 5.43 -30.30
C THR A 59 -2.84 5.52 -30.81
N SER A 60 -3.71 6.29 -30.15
CA SER A 60 -5.06 6.58 -30.61
C SER A 60 -5.50 8.02 -30.32
N GLY A 61 -6.67 8.38 -30.86
CA GLY A 61 -7.29 9.68 -30.67
C GLY A 61 -6.50 10.85 -31.28
N LYS A 62 -6.89 12.06 -30.90
CA LYS A 62 -6.32 13.31 -31.44
C LYS A 62 -4.85 13.48 -31.09
N LEU A 63 -4.38 12.91 -29.97
CA LEU A 63 -2.95 12.93 -29.62
C LEU A 63 -2.10 12.15 -30.62
N ALA A 64 -2.57 10.99 -31.10
CA ALA A 64 -1.86 10.20 -32.11
C ALA A 64 -1.82 10.92 -33.47
N GLU A 65 -2.92 11.58 -33.87
CA GLU A 65 -2.95 12.42 -35.08
C GLU A 65 -1.93 13.56 -35.01
N LEU A 66 -1.78 14.16 -33.82
CA LEU A 66 -0.79 15.18 -33.53
C LEU A 66 0.63 14.63 -33.38
N LYS A 67 0.83 13.31 -33.35
CA LYS A 67 2.10 12.66 -33.02
C LYS A 67 2.67 13.18 -31.68
N ALA A 68 1.79 13.31 -30.69
CA ALA A 68 2.15 13.80 -29.36
C ALA A 68 2.50 12.65 -28.42
N ASP A 69 3.52 12.88 -27.59
CA ASP A 69 3.89 11.99 -26.49
C ASP A 69 3.28 12.48 -25.18
N LEU A 70 2.81 11.55 -24.35
CA LEU A 70 2.52 11.80 -22.95
C LEU A 70 3.86 11.99 -22.22
N LEU A 71 4.06 13.14 -21.57
CA LEU A 71 5.25 13.40 -20.77
C LEU A 71 5.00 13.01 -19.32
N ILE A 72 5.56 11.89 -18.90
CA ILE A 72 5.39 11.35 -17.54
C ILE A 72 6.58 11.74 -16.69
N TRP A 73 6.33 12.05 -15.42
CA TRP A 73 7.37 12.26 -14.41
C TRP A 73 7.30 11.18 -13.31
N THR A 74 8.46 10.71 -12.84
CA THR A 74 8.55 9.85 -11.65
C THR A 74 9.90 9.96 -10.95
N THR A 75 9.88 9.75 -9.64
CA THR A 75 11.07 9.57 -8.78
C THR A 75 11.37 8.09 -8.49
N THR A 76 10.57 7.16 -9.05
CA THR A 76 10.69 5.71 -8.85
C THR A 76 10.74 4.95 -10.18
N PRO A 77 11.81 5.10 -11.00
CA PRO A 77 11.90 4.47 -12.32
C PRO A 77 11.62 2.97 -12.34
N TRP A 78 12.01 2.23 -11.29
CA TRP A 78 11.73 0.81 -11.11
C TRP A 78 10.24 0.43 -11.23
N THR A 79 9.31 1.32 -10.88
CA THR A 79 7.87 1.06 -10.99
C THR A 79 7.36 1.13 -12.43
N LEU A 80 8.08 1.77 -13.35
CA LEU A 80 7.70 1.88 -14.76
C LEU A 80 7.64 0.50 -15.45
N VAL A 81 8.34 -0.50 -14.92
CA VAL A 81 8.33 -1.88 -15.42
C VAL A 81 6.91 -2.47 -15.40
N SER A 82 6.09 -2.08 -14.42
CA SER A 82 4.69 -2.53 -14.27
C SER A 82 3.68 -1.40 -14.48
N ASN A 83 4.01 -0.44 -15.34
CA ASN A 83 3.07 0.61 -15.71
C ASN A 83 1.83 0.02 -16.38
N THR A 84 0.64 0.34 -15.88
CA THR A 84 -0.64 -0.15 -16.44
C THR A 84 -1.47 0.94 -17.08
N ALA A 85 -1.34 2.20 -16.64
CA ALA A 85 -2.10 3.34 -17.15
C ALA A 85 -1.36 4.66 -16.89
N VAL A 86 -1.91 5.75 -17.42
CA VAL A 86 -1.51 7.12 -17.07
C VAL A 86 -2.75 7.85 -16.55
N ALA A 87 -2.68 8.40 -15.34
CA ALA A 87 -3.77 9.15 -14.74
C ALA A 87 -3.64 10.65 -15.05
N VAL A 88 -4.79 11.26 -15.37
CA VAL A 88 -4.94 12.71 -15.55
C VAL A 88 -6.13 13.23 -14.73
N ASN A 89 -6.08 14.49 -14.31
CA ASN A 89 -7.19 15.10 -13.58
C ASN A 89 -8.27 15.56 -14.56
N PRO A 90 -9.54 15.11 -14.44
CA PRO A 90 -10.59 15.42 -15.40
C PRO A 90 -10.94 16.91 -15.49
N LYS A 91 -10.60 17.70 -14.48
CA LYS A 91 -10.94 19.13 -14.36
C LYS A 91 -9.78 20.06 -14.74
N VAL A 92 -8.61 19.49 -15.05
CA VAL A 92 -7.41 20.25 -15.41
C VAL A 92 -7.32 20.36 -16.93
N LYS A 93 -6.84 21.52 -17.41
CA LYS A 93 -6.50 21.72 -18.81
C LYS A 93 -5.09 21.22 -19.10
N TYR A 94 -4.97 20.49 -20.20
CA TYR A 94 -3.73 19.96 -20.75
C TYR A 94 -3.49 20.57 -22.13
N GLN A 95 -2.22 20.69 -22.51
CA GLN A 95 -1.86 21.24 -23.81
C GLN A 95 -0.72 20.46 -24.45
N VAL A 96 -0.80 20.31 -25.77
CA VAL A 96 0.28 19.77 -26.58
C VAL A 96 1.17 20.93 -26.99
N ILE A 97 2.42 20.89 -26.55
CA ILE A 97 3.44 21.89 -26.87
C ILE A 97 4.43 21.26 -27.85
N GLU A 98 4.57 21.86 -29.03
CA GLU A 98 5.69 21.58 -29.93
C GLU A 98 6.92 22.35 -29.43
N ILE A 99 8.00 21.63 -29.13
CA ILE A 99 9.27 22.20 -28.72
C ILE A 99 10.34 21.93 -29.78
N GLU A 100 11.29 22.85 -29.92
CA GLU A 100 12.52 22.63 -30.65
C GLU A 100 13.62 22.26 -29.65
N ASN A 101 13.96 20.97 -29.60
CA ASN A 101 14.96 20.44 -28.69
C ASN A 101 16.32 20.42 -29.38
N THR A 102 17.15 21.42 -29.06
CA THR A 102 18.47 21.60 -29.65
C THR A 102 19.47 20.51 -29.25
N GLU A 103 19.27 19.83 -28.11
CA GLU A 103 20.18 18.77 -27.66
C GLU A 103 20.11 17.51 -28.53
N ILE A 104 18.96 17.28 -29.17
CA ILE A 104 18.72 16.11 -30.02
C ILE A 104 18.34 16.48 -31.46
N GLU A 105 18.43 17.78 -31.79
CA GLU A 105 18.09 18.37 -33.09
C GLU A 105 16.72 17.92 -33.64
N LYS A 106 15.70 17.85 -32.76
CA LYS A 106 14.36 17.38 -33.13
C LYS A 106 13.26 18.30 -32.63
N ARG A 107 12.16 18.30 -33.40
CA ARG A 107 10.88 18.82 -32.94
C ARG A 107 10.10 17.71 -32.28
N GLU A 108 9.61 17.98 -31.08
CA GLU A 108 8.86 17.02 -30.27
C GLU A 108 7.55 17.66 -29.83
N ARG A 109 6.47 16.88 -29.75
CA ARG A 109 5.16 17.35 -29.29
C ARG A 109 4.83 16.64 -27.99
N LEU A 110 4.72 17.40 -26.92
CA LEU A 110 4.58 16.85 -25.57
C LEU A 110 3.28 17.33 -24.96
N LEU A 111 2.49 16.40 -24.43
CA LEU A 111 1.31 16.71 -23.63
C LEU A 111 1.75 16.99 -22.19
N ILE A 112 1.32 18.13 -21.65
CA ILE A 112 1.59 18.57 -20.28
C ILE A 112 0.38 19.32 -19.71
N ALA A 113 0.19 19.28 -18.39
CA ALA A 113 -0.80 20.13 -17.75
C ALA A 113 -0.44 21.62 -17.94
N GLN A 114 -1.44 22.44 -18.27
CA GLN A 114 -1.25 23.85 -18.59
C GLN A 114 -0.51 24.63 -17.48
N PRO A 115 -0.78 24.43 -16.16
CA PRO A 115 -0.05 25.11 -15.10
C PRO A 115 1.45 24.75 -15.04
N LEU A 116 1.84 23.58 -15.56
CA LEU A 116 3.21 23.05 -15.50
C LEU A 116 3.99 23.27 -16.81
N ALA A 117 3.41 24.00 -17.76
CA ALA A 117 3.98 24.26 -19.08
C ALA A 117 5.35 24.94 -19.06
N GLY A 118 5.64 25.71 -18.01
CA GLY A 118 6.93 26.37 -17.78
C GLY A 118 8.11 25.42 -17.90
N LEU A 119 7.93 24.14 -17.52
CA LEU A 119 8.94 23.08 -17.67
C LEU A 119 9.50 22.99 -19.09
N LEU A 120 8.66 23.26 -20.09
CA LEU A 120 9.01 23.22 -21.51
C LEU A 120 9.26 24.64 -22.04
N THR A 121 8.35 25.58 -21.76
CA THR A 121 8.37 26.90 -22.42
C THR A 121 9.50 27.81 -21.95
N GLU A 122 10.01 27.61 -20.74
CA GLU A 122 11.14 28.41 -20.22
C GLU A 122 12.49 27.97 -20.79
N LYS A 123 12.58 26.72 -21.28
CA LYS A 123 13.84 26.12 -21.73
C LYS A 123 13.96 26.00 -23.24
N PHE A 124 12.84 25.88 -23.94
CA PHE A 124 12.82 25.59 -25.36
C PHE A 124 11.98 26.61 -26.13
N ALA A 125 12.41 26.91 -27.36
CA ALA A 125 11.54 27.56 -28.32
C ALA A 125 10.31 26.66 -28.53
N SER A 126 9.12 27.19 -28.27
CA SER A 126 7.92 26.38 -28.09
C SER A 126 6.68 27.03 -28.67
N LYS A 127 5.74 26.19 -29.10
CA LYS A 127 4.45 26.60 -29.65
C LYS A 127 3.34 25.65 -29.17
N VAL A 128 2.26 26.21 -28.64
CA VAL A 128 1.05 25.43 -28.32
C VAL A 128 0.35 25.01 -29.61
N ILE A 129 0.07 23.71 -29.74
CA ILE A 129 -0.54 23.10 -30.93
C ILE A 129 -2.01 22.77 -30.69
N ALA A 130 -2.35 22.33 -29.50
CA ALA A 130 -3.72 21.96 -29.12
C ALA A 130 -3.89 22.00 -27.60
N GLU A 131 -5.14 22.16 -27.16
CA GLU A 131 -5.56 22.11 -25.76
C GLU A 131 -6.67 21.07 -25.59
N PHE A 132 -6.73 20.48 -24.40
CA PHE A 132 -7.66 19.43 -24.02
C PHE A 132 -8.06 19.62 -22.55
N MET A 133 -9.32 19.35 -22.22
CA MET A 133 -9.68 19.04 -20.84
C MET A 133 -9.21 17.62 -20.50
N GLY A 134 -8.79 17.37 -19.26
CA GLY A 134 -8.34 16.03 -18.86
C GLY A 134 -9.38 14.94 -19.11
N SER A 135 -10.67 15.26 -18.97
CA SER A 135 -11.79 14.35 -19.31
C SER A 135 -11.81 13.92 -20.78
N GLU A 136 -11.30 14.73 -21.70
CA GLU A 136 -11.25 14.41 -23.13
C GLU A 136 -10.13 13.42 -23.48
N LEU A 137 -9.17 13.22 -22.56
CA LEU A 137 -8.03 12.34 -22.77
C LEU A 137 -8.33 10.88 -22.37
N GLU A 138 -9.41 10.65 -21.63
CA GLU A 138 -9.80 9.34 -21.12
C GLU A 138 -9.81 8.27 -22.22
N ARG A 139 -9.28 7.07 -21.90
CA ARG A 139 -9.11 5.92 -22.81
C ARG A 139 -8.18 6.15 -24.00
N THR A 140 -7.46 7.28 -24.10
CA THR A 140 -6.40 7.43 -25.11
C THR A 140 -5.30 6.42 -24.85
N THR A 141 -5.03 5.55 -25.82
CA THR A 141 -4.00 4.51 -25.72
C THR A 141 -2.61 5.07 -26.01
N TYR A 142 -1.58 4.45 -25.44
CA TYR A 142 -0.19 4.87 -25.60
C TYR A 142 0.77 3.67 -25.62
N VAL A 143 2.01 3.90 -26.05
CA VAL A 143 3.08 2.90 -26.01
C VAL A 143 3.66 2.80 -24.60
N SER A 144 3.61 1.61 -24.00
CA SER A 144 4.19 1.30 -22.69
C SER A 144 5.66 1.73 -22.60
N PRO A 145 6.15 2.22 -21.44
CA PRO A 145 7.56 2.59 -21.28
C PRO A 145 8.49 1.39 -21.42
N PHE A 146 8.04 0.20 -21.03
CA PHE A 146 8.78 -1.06 -21.05
C PHE A 146 7.86 -2.20 -21.48
N ASN A 147 8.41 -3.14 -22.25
CA ASN A 147 7.75 -4.41 -22.58
C ASN A 147 8.54 -5.57 -21.93
N LEU A 148 8.75 -5.46 -20.61
CA LEU A 148 9.54 -6.42 -19.83
C LEU A 148 8.67 -7.45 -19.10
N VAL A 149 7.39 -7.15 -18.92
CA VAL A 149 6.38 -8.04 -18.34
C VAL A 149 5.07 -7.90 -19.13
N GLU A 150 4.29 -8.98 -19.17
CA GLU A 150 3.01 -8.98 -19.84
C GLU A 150 1.93 -8.30 -18.99
N ILE A 151 1.22 -7.33 -19.59
CA ILE A 151 0.16 -6.57 -18.95
C ILE A 151 -1.00 -6.46 -19.96
N PRO A 152 -1.97 -7.40 -19.94
CA PRO A 152 -3.09 -7.38 -20.87
C PRO A 152 -4.06 -6.23 -20.57
N ASP A 153 -4.82 -5.80 -21.58
CA ASP A 153 -5.92 -4.83 -21.43
C ASP A 153 -5.54 -3.53 -20.68
N ALA A 154 -4.34 -3.01 -20.96
CA ALA A 154 -3.73 -1.88 -20.27
C ALA A 154 -3.23 -0.79 -21.25
N HIS A 155 -2.47 0.18 -20.73
CA HIS A 155 -1.80 1.26 -21.47
C HIS A 155 -2.75 2.25 -22.14
N TYR A 156 -3.68 2.77 -21.35
CA TYR A 156 -4.53 3.89 -21.72
C TYR A 156 -4.65 4.92 -20.60
N VAL A 157 -5.06 6.14 -20.96
CA VAL A 157 -5.26 7.23 -20.01
C VAL A 157 -6.52 7.00 -19.18
N VAL A 158 -6.42 7.20 -17.87
CA VAL A 158 -7.50 7.09 -16.88
C VAL A 158 -7.72 8.42 -16.17
N LEU A 159 -8.90 8.60 -15.58
CA LEU A 159 -9.23 9.81 -14.83
C LEU A 159 -9.00 9.60 -13.33
N ALA A 160 -8.32 10.56 -12.69
CA ALA A 160 -8.12 10.56 -11.26
C ALA A 160 -8.05 11.97 -10.67
N ASP A 161 -8.91 12.26 -9.70
CA ASP A 161 -9.01 13.58 -9.06
C ASP A 161 -7.80 13.91 -8.16
N TYR A 162 -7.01 12.91 -7.73
CA TYR A 162 -5.84 13.13 -6.87
C TYR A 162 -4.64 13.72 -7.62
N VAL A 163 -4.65 13.69 -8.96
CA VAL A 163 -3.55 14.23 -9.77
C VAL A 163 -3.49 15.74 -9.59
N THR A 164 -2.37 16.22 -9.05
CA THR A 164 -2.12 17.65 -8.81
C THR A 164 -1.33 18.28 -9.96
N THR A 165 -1.26 19.62 -9.96
CA THR A 165 -0.48 20.40 -10.93
C THR A 165 0.58 21.27 -10.23
N GLU A 166 1.03 20.85 -9.05
CA GLU A 166 2.06 21.55 -8.28
C GLU A 166 3.46 21.13 -8.72
N ASP A 167 3.65 19.83 -8.99
CA ASP A 167 4.93 19.23 -9.40
C ASP A 167 4.78 18.27 -10.58
N GLY A 168 5.90 17.99 -11.25
CA GLY A 168 5.98 17.02 -12.34
C GLY A 168 5.42 17.56 -13.66
N THR A 169 4.44 16.85 -14.24
CA THR A 169 3.85 17.18 -15.55
C THR A 169 2.32 17.24 -15.53
N GLY A 170 1.70 16.84 -14.42
CA GLY A 170 0.26 16.62 -14.32
C GLY A 170 -0.25 15.34 -15.01
N LEU A 171 0.67 14.47 -15.45
CA LEU A 171 0.38 13.11 -15.91
C LEU A 171 1.12 12.12 -15.01
N VAL A 172 0.38 11.25 -14.34
CA VAL A 172 0.94 10.33 -13.33
C VAL A 172 0.92 8.92 -13.88
N HIS A 173 2.07 8.25 -13.96
CA HIS A 173 2.08 6.83 -14.31
C HIS A 173 1.37 6.01 -13.23
N GLN A 174 0.68 4.95 -13.62
CA GLN A 174 0.00 4.06 -12.68
C GLN A 174 0.72 2.72 -12.64
N SER A 175 1.08 2.27 -11.44
CA SER A 175 1.62 0.95 -11.16
C SER A 175 0.89 0.36 -9.93
N PRO A 176 -0.26 -0.30 -10.12
CA PRO A 176 -1.20 -0.69 -9.06
C PRO A 176 -0.63 -1.58 -7.95
N ALA A 177 0.48 -2.27 -8.20
CA ALA A 177 1.16 -3.07 -7.19
C ALA A 177 1.94 -2.23 -6.16
N PHE A 178 2.19 -0.95 -6.44
CA PHE A 178 3.13 -0.10 -5.69
C PHE A 178 2.54 1.28 -5.30
N GLY A 179 1.28 1.57 -5.62
CA GLY A 179 0.58 2.79 -5.18
C GLY A 179 -0.84 2.46 -4.69
N ALA A 180 -1.25 3.03 -3.55
CA ALA A 180 -2.59 2.82 -3.01
C ALA A 180 -3.66 3.48 -3.89
N ASP A 181 -3.41 4.71 -4.33
CA ASP A 181 -4.29 5.43 -5.26
C ASP A 181 -4.31 4.74 -6.64
N ASP A 182 -3.15 4.29 -7.12
CA ASP A 182 -3.02 3.51 -8.36
C ASP A 182 -3.87 2.23 -8.32
N LEU A 183 -3.86 1.52 -7.19
CA LEU A 183 -4.67 0.32 -6.99
C LEU A 183 -6.16 0.65 -7.00
N GLN A 184 -6.56 1.77 -6.39
CA GLN A 184 -7.96 2.18 -6.37
C GLN A 184 -8.46 2.56 -7.76
N VAL A 185 -7.68 3.32 -8.53
CA VAL A 185 -7.99 3.65 -9.93
C VAL A 185 -8.03 2.38 -10.77
N ALA A 186 -7.07 1.47 -10.59
CA ALA A 186 -7.04 0.21 -11.31
C ALA A 186 -8.29 -0.64 -11.08
N ARG A 187 -8.74 -0.74 -9.81
CA ARG A 187 -10.00 -1.43 -9.47
C ARG A 187 -11.21 -0.82 -10.17
N ASN A 188 -11.29 0.51 -10.24
CA ASN A 188 -12.41 1.22 -10.88
C ASN A 188 -12.46 0.97 -12.40
N TYR A 189 -11.30 0.88 -13.05
CA TYR A 189 -11.20 0.68 -14.50
C TYR A 189 -11.09 -0.78 -14.93
N GLY A 190 -10.98 -1.73 -13.98
CA GLY A 190 -10.75 -3.14 -14.26
C GLY A 190 -9.34 -3.45 -14.77
N LEU A 191 -8.35 -2.61 -14.45
CA LEU A 191 -6.95 -2.81 -14.85
C LEU A 191 -6.30 -3.96 -14.07
N PRO A 192 -5.39 -4.73 -14.70
CA PRO A 192 -4.67 -5.79 -14.01
C PRO A 192 -3.70 -5.24 -12.96
N VAL A 193 -3.42 -6.03 -11.92
CA VAL A 193 -2.37 -5.75 -10.94
C VAL A 193 -1.20 -6.70 -11.23
N VAL A 194 -0.14 -6.16 -11.82
CA VAL A 194 1.08 -6.93 -12.16
C VAL A 194 2.19 -6.54 -11.19
N ASN A 195 2.75 -7.53 -10.50
CA ASN A 195 3.87 -7.33 -9.57
C ASN A 195 5.12 -8.12 -10.04
N PRO A 196 6.12 -7.42 -10.62
CA PRO A 196 7.38 -8.04 -11.05
C PRO A 196 8.40 -8.20 -9.92
N ILE A 197 8.11 -7.72 -8.70
CA ILE A 197 9.04 -7.70 -7.56
C ILE A 197 8.61 -8.75 -6.52
N LEU A 198 9.58 -9.49 -6.01
CA LEU A 198 9.43 -10.49 -4.97
C LEU A 198 9.37 -9.84 -3.58
N ALA A 199 8.97 -10.64 -2.59
CA ALA A 199 8.87 -10.21 -1.20
C ALA A 199 10.22 -9.77 -0.58
N ASP A 200 11.35 -10.12 -1.18
CA ASP A 200 12.68 -9.68 -0.74
C ASP A 200 13.12 -8.35 -1.40
N GLY A 201 12.26 -7.73 -2.22
CA GLY A 201 12.54 -6.49 -2.94
C GLY A 201 13.36 -6.68 -4.21
N SER A 202 13.64 -7.92 -4.63
CA SER A 202 14.29 -8.20 -5.91
C SER A 202 13.26 -8.37 -7.04
N PHE A 203 13.62 -7.96 -8.26
CA PHE A 203 12.85 -8.34 -9.45
C PHE A 203 12.90 -9.85 -9.66
N LYS A 204 11.79 -10.45 -10.10
CA LYS A 204 11.76 -11.87 -10.51
C LYS A 204 12.87 -12.13 -11.54
N THR A 205 13.51 -13.29 -11.44
CA THR A 205 14.72 -13.60 -12.21
C THR A 205 14.52 -13.64 -13.72
N ASP A 206 13.27 -13.81 -14.17
CA ASP A 206 12.86 -13.85 -15.57
C ASP A 206 12.56 -12.47 -16.17
N VAL A 207 12.54 -11.39 -15.37
CA VAL A 207 12.32 -10.03 -15.87
C VAL A 207 13.58 -9.56 -16.62
N PRO A 208 13.51 -9.28 -17.94
CA PRO A 208 14.69 -8.87 -18.68
C PRO A 208 15.27 -7.56 -18.15
N ILE A 209 16.56 -7.33 -18.38
CA ILE A 209 17.35 -6.16 -17.91
C ILE A 209 17.62 -6.14 -16.39
N VAL A 210 16.62 -6.45 -15.56
CA VAL A 210 16.66 -6.20 -14.10
C VAL A 210 16.47 -7.43 -13.22
N GLY A 211 16.26 -8.62 -13.80
CA GLY A 211 16.00 -9.85 -13.06
C GLY A 211 17.01 -10.14 -11.94
N GLY A 212 16.51 -10.45 -10.75
CA GLY A 212 17.30 -10.71 -9.54
C GLY A 212 17.94 -9.47 -8.91
N LYS A 213 17.77 -8.26 -9.45
CA LYS A 213 18.28 -7.02 -8.85
C LYS A 213 17.32 -6.49 -7.80
N PHE A 214 17.87 -5.97 -6.71
CA PHE A 214 17.10 -5.17 -5.76
C PHE A 214 16.51 -3.94 -6.47
N PHE A 215 15.27 -3.59 -6.15
CA PHE A 215 14.50 -2.62 -6.95
C PHE A 215 15.18 -1.26 -7.12
N LYS A 216 15.87 -0.73 -6.10
CA LYS A 216 16.64 0.51 -6.22
C LYS A 216 17.89 0.39 -7.09
N ASP A 217 18.52 -0.78 -7.13
CA ASP A 217 19.68 -1.02 -7.99
C ASP A 217 19.27 -1.14 -9.47
N ALA A 218 18.02 -1.52 -9.72
CA ALA A 218 17.44 -1.61 -11.06
C ALA A 218 17.27 -0.25 -11.74
N ASP A 219 17.08 0.84 -10.97
CA ASP A 219 16.86 2.19 -11.51
C ASP A 219 17.95 2.59 -12.52
N LYS A 220 19.23 2.33 -12.21
CA LYS A 220 20.35 2.69 -13.11
C LYS A 220 20.26 1.98 -14.46
N LEU A 221 19.85 0.71 -14.47
CA LEU A 221 19.74 -0.10 -15.68
C LEU A 221 18.53 0.34 -16.52
N LEU A 222 17.40 0.60 -15.87
CA LEU A 222 16.18 1.07 -16.52
C LEU A 222 16.35 2.46 -17.14
N ILE A 223 17.01 3.39 -16.43
CA ILE A 223 17.31 4.72 -16.96
C ILE A 223 18.23 4.64 -18.17
N LYS A 224 19.24 3.75 -18.13
CA LYS A 224 20.14 3.52 -19.26
C LYS A 224 19.36 3.03 -20.49
N ASP A 225 18.49 2.04 -20.32
CA ASP A 225 17.64 1.52 -21.41
C ASP A 225 16.69 2.60 -21.98
N LEU A 226 16.01 3.37 -21.12
CA LEU A 226 15.16 4.48 -21.56
C LEU A 226 15.93 5.53 -22.38
N LYS A 227 17.20 5.78 -22.01
CA LYS A 227 18.08 6.69 -22.74
C LYS A 227 18.50 6.10 -24.09
N GLU A 228 18.88 4.84 -24.14
CA GLU A 228 19.31 4.14 -25.37
C GLU A 228 18.16 4.04 -26.39
N ARG A 229 16.93 3.86 -25.93
CA ARG A 229 15.72 3.89 -26.77
C ARG A 229 15.25 5.30 -27.14
N GLY A 230 15.88 6.35 -26.58
CA GLY A 230 15.54 7.75 -26.86
C GLY A 230 14.19 8.22 -26.29
N VAL A 231 13.59 7.47 -25.37
CA VAL A 231 12.30 7.83 -24.75
C VAL A 231 12.47 8.66 -23.46
N LEU A 232 13.68 8.71 -22.89
CA LEU A 232 14.01 9.56 -21.75
C LEU A 232 14.10 11.03 -22.16
N PHE A 233 13.26 11.89 -21.59
CA PHE A 233 13.24 13.35 -21.84
C PHE A 233 14.25 14.09 -20.99
N LYS A 234 14.26 13.81 -19.69
CA LYS A 234 15.12 14.48 -18.72
C LYS A 234 15.43 13.52 -17.58
N HIS A 235 16.64 13.62 -17.05
CA HIS A 235 17.10 12.89 -15.86
C HIS A 235 17.86 13.84 -14.95
N THR A 236 17.40 13.98 -13.72
CA THR A 236 18.00 14.82 -12.67
C THR A 236 18.03 14.06 -11.35
N GLN A 237 18.89 14.49 -10.41
CA GLN A 237 18.78 14.04 -9.02
C GLN A 237 17.76 14.93 -8.30
N PHE A 238 16.92 14.32 -7.47
CA PHE A 238 15.92 15.01 -6.67
C PHE A 238 16.09 14.62 -5.20
N GLU A 239 16.26 15.63 -4.35
CA GLU A 239 16.39 15.42 -2.91
C GLU A 239 15.02 15.55 -2.26
N HIS A 240 14.59 14.49 -1.59
CA HIS A 240 13.30 14.44 -0.89
C HIS A 240 13.37 13.54 0.33
N SER A 241 12.37 13.65 1.19
CA SER A 241 12.21 12.78 2.35
C SER A 241 11.55 11.47 1.91
N TYR A 242 12.20 10.34 2.16
CA TYR A 242 11.73 9.03 1.73
C TYR A 242 11.63 8.05 2.92
N PRO A 243 10.62 7.18 2.97
CA PRO A 243 10.42 6.28 4.10
C PRO A 243 11.43 5.13 4.14
N HIS A 244 12.04 4.95 5.31
CA HIS A 244 12.93 3.84 5.66
C HIS A 244 12.35 3.05 6.83
N CYS A 245 12.74 1.78 6.96
CA CYS A 245 12.31 0.95 8.08
C CYS A 245 12.90 1.49 9.39
N TRP A 246 12.04 1.88 10.34
CA TRP A 246 12.42 2.43 11.64
C TRP A 246 13.38 1.54 12.48
N ARG A 247 13.50 0.25 12.15
CA ARG A 247 14.41 -0.69 12.84
C ARG A 247 15.71 -0.95 12.10
N CYS A 248 15.67 -1.08 10.78
CA CYS A 248 16.82 -1.57 10.00
C CYS A 248 17.30 -0.60 8.93
N HIS A 249 16.69 0.59 8.84
CA HIS A 249 17.04 1.66 7.91
C HIS A 249 17.03 1.24 6.43
N THR A 250 16.39 0.11 6.10
CA THR A 250 16.20 -0.32 4.72
C THR A 250 15.11 0.53 4.08
N VAL A 251 15.36 0.99 2.86
CA VAL A 251 14.38 1.72 2.03
C VAL A 251 13.09 0.91 1.93
N LEU A 252 11.96 1.55 2.24
CA LEU A 252 10.66 0.91 2.11
C LEU A 252 10.16 0.98 0.66
N MET A 253 9.31 0.04 0.30
CA MET A 253 8.49 0.12 -0.90
C MET A 253 7.03 -0.02 -0.50
N TYR A 254 6.15 0.69 -1.18
CA TYR A 254 4.74 0.35 -1.14
C TYR A 254 4.56 -0.93 -1.95
N TYR A 255 3.88 -1.93 -1.38
CA TYR A 255 3.80 -3.25 -1.99
C TYR A 255 2.43 -3.88 -1.75
N ALA A 256 1.80 -4.37 -2.82
CA ALA A 256 0.53 -5.08 -2.74
C ALA A 256 0.73 -6.49 -2.15
N GLN A 257 0.17 -6.71 -0.96
CA GLN A 257 0.11 -8.04 -0.34
C GLN A 257 -1.28 -8.29 0.26
N PRO A 258 -1.75 -9.55 0.29
CA PRO A 258 -2.87 -9.91 1.13
C PRO A 258 -2.48 -9.64 2.58
N SER A 259 -3.30 -8.86 3.26
CA SER A 259 -3.10 -8.49 4.66
C SER A 259 -4.45 -8.44 5.35
N TRP A 260 -4.44 -8.67 6.66
CA TRP A 260 -5.60 -8.55 7.51
C TRP A 260 -5.70 -7.14 8.05
N TYR A 261 -6.92 -6.60 7.99
CA TYR A 261 -7.24 -5.25 8.42
C TYR A 261 -8.36 -5.27 9.45
N ILE A 262 -8.25 -4.39 10.44
CA ILE A 262 -9.37 -4.01 11.28
C ILE A 262 -9.98 -2.73 10.69
N LYS A 263 -11.26 -2.79 10.31
CA LYS A 263 -12.03 -1.67 9.74
C LYS A 263 -12.31 -0.56 10.76
N THR A 264 -11.26 0.13 11.23
CA THR A 264 -11.35 1.24 12.18
C THR A 264 -12.12 2.43 11.60
N THR A 265 -12.10 2.61 10.27
CA THR A 265 -12.88 3.64 9.57
C THR A 265 -14.39 3.50 9.83
N ALA A 266 -14.89 2.27 9.96
CA ALA A 266 -16.31 2.00 10.24
C ALA A 266 -16.75 2.44 11.65
N ILE A 267 -15.81 2.76 12.55
CA ILE A 267 -16.08 3.24 13.91
C ILE A 267 -15.45 4.61 14.20
N LYS A 268 -15.00 5.34 13.17
CA LYS A 268 -14.31 6.63 13.28
C LYS A 268 -15.04 7.63 14.17
N ASP A 269 -16.35 7.80 13.99
CA ASP A 269 -17.15 8.75 14.79
C ASP A 269 -17.17 8.39 16.27
N LYS A 270 -17.13 7.09 16.60
CA LYS A 270 -17.03 6.64 18.00
C LYS A 270 -15.66 6.95 18.57
N LEU A 271 -14.59 6.73 17.81
CA LEU A 271 -13.22 7.06 18.22
C LEU A 271 -13.07 8.56 18.53
N LEU A 272 -13.62 9.41 17.65
CA LEU A 272 -13.62 10.87 17.85
C LEU A 272 -14.43 11.28 19.08
N LYS A 273 -15.57 10.64 19.32
CA LYS A 273 -16.40 10.90 20.52
C LYS A 273 -15.66 10.55 21.81
N GLU A 274 -15.03 9.38 21.88
CA GLU A 274 -14.27 8.96 23.07
C GLU A 274 -13.03 9.85 23.28
N ASN A 275 -12.34 10.25 22.20
CA ASN A 275 -11.23 11.20 22.27
C ASN A 275 -11.68 12.57 22.83
N ALA A 276 -12.87 13.05 22.42
CA ALA A 276 -13.41 14.31 22.94
C ALA A 276 -13.67 14.25 24.45
N ALA A 277 -14.16 13.10 24.95
CA ALA A 277 -14.41 12.83 26.36
C ALA A 277 -13.14 12.64 27.21
N THR A 278 -11.98 12.39 26.58
CA THR A 278 -10.71 12.15 27.27
C THR A 278 -10.02 13.46 27.67
N ASN A 279 -9.42 13.54 28.86
CA ASN A 279 -8.65 14.73 29.27
C ASN A 279 -7.18 14.62 28.88
N TRP A 280 -6.73 15.46 27.94
CA TRP A 280 -5.36 15.49 27.43
C TRP A 280 -4.52 16.59 28.06
N TYR A 281 -3.25 16.28 28.33
CA TYR A 281 -2.25 17.22 28.79
C TYR A 281 -0.98 17.08 27.92
N PRO A 282 -0.61 18.09 27.10
CA PRO A 282 -1.32 19.36 26.88
C PRO A 282 -2.63 19.18 26.09
N SER A 283 -3.58 20.10 26.30
CA SER A 283 -4.92 20.03 25.69
C SER A 283 -4.92 20.09 24.16
N THR A 284 -3.87 20.67 23.57
CA THR A 284 -3.67 20.78 22.11
C THR A 284 -3.56 19.43 21.42
N ILE A 285 -3.17 18.35 22.12
CA ILE A 285 -3.06 17.01 21.52
C ILE A 285 -4.44 16.44 21.14
N LYS A 286 -5.47 16.75 21.94
CA LYS A 286 -6.84 16.25 21.73
C LYS A 286 -7.36 16.59 20.33
N THR A 287 -7.20 17.84 19.90
CA THR A 287 -7.70 18.35 18.62
C THR A 287 -6.62 18.47 17.56
N GLY A 288 -5.35 18.60 17.95
CA GLY A 288 -4.20 18.61 17.05
C GLY A 288 -3.72 17.19 16.77
N ARG A 289 -2.49 16.86 17.16
CA ARG A 289 -1.78 15.62 16.75
C ARG A 289 -2.64 14.35 16.73
N TYR A 290 -3.36 14.04 17.81
CA TYR A 290 -4.17 12.81 17.87
C TYR A 290 -5.55 12.98 17.23
N GLY A 291 -6.17 14.15 17.38
CA GLY A 291 -7.44 14.49 16.74
C GLY A 291 -7.35 14.49 15.21
N ASP A 292 -6.34 15.14 14.65
CA ASP A 292 -6.04 15.19 13.22
C ASP A 292 -5.72 13.79 12.67
N TRP A 293 -5.01 12.96 13.44
CA TRP A 293 -4.76 11.57 13.07
C TRP A 293 -6.06 10.75 13.01
N LEU A 294 -6.95 10.88 14.01
CA LEU A 294 -8.27 10.23 13.99
C LEU A 294 -9.17 10.75 12.85
N ASN A 295 -9.08 12.05 12.53
CA ASN A 295 -9.80 12.65 11.40
C ASN A 295 -9.35 12.08 10.05
N ASN A 296 -8.11 11.63 9.94
CA ASN A 296 -7.56 10.99 8.74
C ASN A 296 -7.39 9.47 8.92
N ASN A 297 -8.07 8.87 9.90
CA ASN A 297 -7.93 7.45 10.24
C ASN A 297 -8.15 6.56 9.02
N ILE A 298 -7.20 5.66 8.78
CA ILE A 298 -7.31 4.55 7.82
C ILE A 298 -7.46 3.22 8.58
N ASP A 299 -7.93 2.18 7.87
CA ASP A 299 -8.05 0.85 8.48
C ASP A 299 -6.69 0.32 8.92
N TRP A 300 -6.66 -0.31 10.11
CA TRP A 300 -5.41 -0.79 10.69
C TRP A 300 -4.99 -2.12 10.07
N ALA A 301 -3.87 -2.12 9.35
CA ALA A 301 -3.17 -3.34 8.92
C ALA A 301 -2.63 -4.11 10.13
N ILE A 302 -3.33 -5.17 10.55
CA ILE A 302 -3.06 -5.88 11.80
C ILE A 302 -2.12 -7.07 11.64
N SER A 303 -2.08 -7.71 10.47
CA SER A 303 -1.21 -8.88 10.28
C SER A 303 0.25 -8.49 10.05
N ARG A 304 1.15 -9.39 10.41
CA ARG A 304 2.59 -9.34 10.18
C ARG A 304 3.09 -10.70 9.72
N ASN A 305 3.90 -10.71 8.67
CA ASN A 305 4.56 -11.92 8.15
C ASN A 305 5.84 -12.21 8.96
N ARG A 306 5.66 -12.58 10.23
CA ARG A 306 6.75 -12.77 11.21
C ARG A 306 6.54 -14.05 12.03
N TYR A 307 7.56 -14.42 12.79
CA TYR A 307 7.58 -15.68 13.57
C TYR A 307 7.20 -15.46 15.04
N TRP A 308 7.76 -14.43 15.69
CA TRP A 308 7.53 -14.15 17.10
C TRP A 308 6.49 -13.04 17.29
N GLY A 309 5.34 -13.40 17.86
CA GLY A 309 4.21 -12.53 18.13
C GLY A 309 2.95 -13.36 18.38
N THR A 310 1.87 -12.73 18.83
CA THR A 310 0.59 -13.41 19.00
C THR A 310 0.07 -13.91 17.65
N PRO A 311 -0.14 -15.22 17.45
CA PRO A 311 -0.61 -15.75 16.17
C PRO A 311 -2.03 -15.26 15.86
N LEU A 312 -2.30 -14.87 14.60
CA LEU A 312 -3.65 -14.50 14.17
C LEU A 312 -4.54 -15.77 14.21
N PRO A 313 -5.64 -15.80 14.99
CA PRO A 313 -6.33 -17.04 15.29
C PRO A 313 -7.40 -17.37 14.24
N ILE A 314 -7.03 -17.33 12.96
CA ILE A 314 -7.94 -17.64 11.85
C ILE A 314 -7.47 -18.93 11.19
N TRP A 315 -8.38 -19.90 11.14
CA TRP A 315 -8.21 -21.16 10.43
C TRP A 315 -8.99 -21.10 9.12
N ARG A 316 -8.34 -21.49 8.02
CA ARG A 316 -8.90 -21.43 6.67
C ARG A 316 -8.72 -22.76 5.97
N CYS A 317 -9.74 -23.21 5.24
CA CYS A 317 -9.66 -24.39 4.37
C CYS A 317 -9.37 -24.01 2.91
N ALA A 318 -9.06 -25.00 2.06
CA ALA A 318 -8.82 -24.79 0.63
C ALA A 318 -10.02 -24.14 -0.12
N ASN A 319 -11.25 -24.34 0.38
CA ASN A 319 -12.47 -23.71 -0.15
C ASN A 319 -12.71 -22.28 0.37
N LYS A 320 -11.74 -21.69 1.09
CA LYS A 320 -11.80 -20.34 1.68
C LYS A 320 -12.86 -20.15 2.78
N HIS A 321 -13.38 -21.22 3.36
CA HIS A 321 -14.14 -21.11 4.61
C HIS A 321 -13.19 -20.75 5.75
N GLU A 322 -13.63 -19.84 6.62
CA GLU A 322 -12.83 -19.26 7.69
C GLU A 322 -13.51 -19.41 9.05
N ILE A 323 -12.73 -19.76 10.06
CA ILE A 323 -13.15 -19.73 11.45
C ILE A 323 -12.12 -18.97 12.27
N CYS A 324 -12.55 -17.90 12.93
CA CYS A 324 -11.74 -17.22 13.94
C CYS A 324 -11.90 -17.96 15.28
N ILE A 325 -10.85 -18.13 16.06
CA ILE A 325 -10.82 -18.92 17.28
C ILE A 325 -10.53 -18.02 18.48
N GLU A 326 -11.20 -18.25 19.60
CA GLU A 326 -11.11 -17.41 20.79
C GLU A 326 -10.31 -18.00 21.96
N SER A 327 -10.06 -19.32 21.96
CA SER A 327 -9.32 -20.00 23.05
C SER A 327 -8.78 -21.38 22.65
N LEU A 328 -7.85 -21.92 23.46
CA LEU A 328 -7.39 -23.31 23.37
C LEU A 328 -8.51 -24.31 23.70
N THR A 329 -9.49 -23.91 24.51
CA THR A 329 -10.69 -24.71 24.79
C THR A 329 -11.54 -24.90 23.52
N GLU A 330 -11.75 -23.82 22.74
CA GLU A 330 -12.46 -23.91 21.45
C GLU A 330 -11.69 -24.81 20.47
N LEU A 331 -10.36 -24.67 20.38
CA LEU A 331 -9.53 -25.57 19.56
C LEU A 331 -9.61 -27.03 20.02
N SER A 332 -9.63 -27.28 21.33
CA SER A 332 -9.71 -28.64 21.86
C SER A 332 -11.01 -29.32 21.43
N ASN A 333 -12.11 -28.57 21.45
CA ASN A 333 -13.42 -29.05 21.00
C ASN A 333 -13.45 -29.34 19.49
N LEU A 334 -12.83 -28.48 18.67
CA LEU A 334 -12.79 -28.65 17.20
C LEU A 334 -11.87 -29.79 16.76
N THR A 335 -10.77 -30.01 17.47
CA THR A 335 -9.78 -31.05 17.16
C THR A 335 -10.09 -32.40 17.80
N GLY A 336 -10.95 -32.43 18.81
CA GLY A 336 -11.19 -33.61 19.64
C GLY A 336 -10.00 -34.00 20.53
N THR A 337 -8.99 -33.13 20.64
CA THR A 337 -7.75 -33.36 21.41
C THR A 337 -7.63 -32.31 22.50
N ASN A 338 -7.17 -32.68 23.70
CA ASN A 338 -6.96 -31.71 24.78
C ASN A 338 -5.71 -30.86 24.51
N LEU A 339 -5.89 -29.56 24.27
CA LEU A 339 -4.83 -28.59 23.98
C LEU A 339 -4.58 -27.59 25.12
N ALA A 340 -5.13 -27.83 26.32
CA ALA A 340 -5.07 -26.88 27.44
C ALA A 340 -3.63 -26.52 27.89
N ASN A 341 -2.66 -27.40 27.64
CA ASN A 341 -1.24 -27.19 27.97
C ASN A 341 -0.37 -26.85 26.75
N THR A 342 -0.97 -26.62 25.59
CA THR A 342 -0.26 -26.26 24.37
C THR A 342 0.16 -24.79 24.44
N ASP A 343 1.40 -24.51 24.06
CA ASP A 343 1.86 -23.13 23.88
C ASP A 343 1.18 -22.52 22.63
N PRO A 344 0.36 -21.46 22.75
CA PRO A 344 -0.39 -20.89 21.64
C PRO A 344 0.48 -20.04 20.68
N HIS A 345 1.80 -20.12 20.76
CA HIS A 345 2.72 -19.45 19.84
C HIS A 345 3.11 -20.32 18.64
N ARG A 346 3.67 -19.68 17.62
CA ARG A 346 4.42 -20.38 16.57
C ARG A 346 5.70 -20.99 17.17
N PRO A 347 6.12 -22.19 16.74
CA PRO A 347 5.52 -23.01 15.67
C PRO A 347 4.34 -23.89 16.11
N TYR A 348 4.14 -24.12 17.41
CA TYR A 348 3.25 -25.17 17.93
C TYR A 348 1.78 -25.04 17.47
N VAL A 349 1.26 -23.82 17.42
CA VAL A 349 -0.11 -23.57 16.98
C VAL A 349 -0.31 -23.83 15.48
N ASP A 350 0.76 -23.77 14.68
CA ASP A 350 0.69 -23.96 13.21
C ASP A 350 0.41 -25.43 12.84
N ASP A 351 0.77 -26.37 13.72
CA ASP A 351 0.58 -27.82 13.51
C ASP A 351 -0.85 -28.29 13.86
N ILE A 352 -1.70 -27.40 14.37
CA ILE A 352 -3.08 -27.72 14.76
C ILE A 352 -3.97 -27.70 13.52
N ILE A 353 -4.33 -28.90 13.05
CA ILE A 353 -5.15 -29.13 11.86
C ILE A 353 -6.41 -29.90 12.24
N PHE A 354 -7.56 -29.48 11.74
CA PHE A 354 -8.84 -30.17 11.93
C PHE A 354 -9.73 -30.08 10.68
N LYS A 355 -10.81 -30.84 10.64
CA LYS A 355 -11.75 -30.86 9.51
C LYS A 355 -12.64 -29.62 9.50
N CYS A 356 -12.88 -29.07 8.31
CA CYS A 356 -13.82 -27.96 8.14
C CYS A 356 -15.21 -28.37 8.62
N SER A 357 -15.85 -27.51 9.42
CA SER A 357 -17.19 -27.75 9.96
C SER A 357 -18.33 -27.33 9.01
N GLU A 358 -17.99 -26.70 7.88
CA GLU A 358 -18.97 -26.28 6.88
C GLU A 358 -19.57 -27.47 6.13
N SER A 359 -20.88 -27.44 5.93
CA SER A 359 -21.62 -28.53 5.27
C SER A 359 -21.10 -28.77 3.86
N GLY A 360 -20.75 -30.03 3.54
CA GLY A 360 -20.22 -30.41 2.23
C GLY A 360 -18.74 -30.06 2.00
N CYS A 361 -17.99 -29.70 3.05
CA CYS A 361 -16.57 -29.36 2.95
C CYS A 361 -15.68 -30.37 3.70
N ASP A 362 -15.01 -31.27 2.97
CA ASP A 362 -14.10 -32.29 3.56
C ASP A 362 -12.65 -31.82 3.75
N GLN A 363 -12.40 -30.53 3.46
CA GLN A 363 -11.06 -29.94 3.49
C GLN A 363 -10.56 -29.76 4.93
N ASN A 364 -9.24 -29.89 5.09
CA ASN A 364 -8.59 -29.55 6.35
C ASN A 364 -8.55 -28.02 6.50
N MET A 365 -8.70 -27.55 7.74
CA MET A 365 -8.47 -26.17 8.13
C MET A 365 -7.08 -26.04 8.73
N THR A 366 -6.31 -25.08 8.21
CA THR A 366 -4.98 -24.70 8.72
C THR A 366 -5.01 -23.25 9.13
N ARG A 367 -4.24 -22.88 10.16
CA ARG A 367 -4.11 -21.49 10.57
C ARG A 367 -3.49 -20.66 9.43
N VAL A 368 -3.95 -19.43 9.26
CA VAL A 368 -3.28 -18.45 8.41
C VAL A 368 -1.88 -18.15 8.99
N PRO A 369 -0.83 -17.95 8.19
CA PRO A 369 0.55 -17.92 8.69
C PRO A 369 0.89 -16.69 9.55
N GLU A 370 0.11 -15.61 9.44
CA GLU A 370 0.42 -14.31 10.01
C GLU A 370 0.36 -14.29 11.55
N VAL A 371 1.24 -13.51 12.16
CA VAL A 371 1.10 -13.05 13.55
C VAL A 371 0.51 -11.64 13.54
N ILE A 372 0.10 -11.11 14.68
CA ILE A 372 -0.47 -9.76 14.76
C ILE A 372 0.59 -8.70 15.08
N ASP A 373 0.25 -7.45 14.79
CA ASP A 373 0.97 -6.26 15.19
C ASP A 373 1.12 -6.19 16.72
N CYS A 374 2.33 -5.94 17.21
CA CYS A 374 2.60 -5.84 18.65
C CYS A 374 1.87 -4.65 19.30
N TRP A 375 1.48 -3.64 18.53
CA TRP A 375 0.63 -2.55 19.03
C TRP A 375 -0.78 -3.04 19.42
N PHE A 376 -1.25 -4.14 18.85
CA PHE A 376 -2.50 -4.78 19.28
C PHE A 376 -2.32 -5.53 20.59
N ASP A 377 -1.19 -6.20 20.78
CA ASP A 377 -0.85 -6.80 22.07
C ASP A 377 -0.83 -5.71 23.15
N SER A 378 -0.03 -4.65 22.99
CA SER A 378 0.02 -3.56 23.98
C SER A 378 -1.35 -2.87 24.17
N GLY A 379 -2.12 -2.66 23.10
CA GLY A 379 -3.48 -2.13 23.18
C GLY A 379 -4.47 -3.04 23.91
N ALA A 380 -4.24 -4.35 23.93
CA ALA A 380 -5.05 -5.33 24.65
C ALA A 380 -4.71 -5.42 26.15
N MET A 381 -3.61 -4.81 26.59
CA MET A 381 -3.12 -4.85 27.97
C MET A 381 -4.21 -4.59 29.04
N PRO A 382 -5.14 -3.61 28.90
CA PRO A 382 -6.12 -3.30 29.94
C PRO A 382 -6.95 -4.50 30.41
N PHE A 383 -7.30 -5.44 29.51
CA PHE A 383 -8.06 -6.64 29.84
C PHE A 383 -7.19 -7.91 29.82
N ALA A 384 -6.21 -8.00 28.92
CA ALA A 384 -5.39 -9.19 28.73
C ALA A 384 -4.46 -9.48 29.91
N GLN A 385 -4.05 -8.45 30.67
CA GLN A 385 -3.24 -8.61 31.89
C GLN A 385 -3.95 -9.46 32.97
N TRP A 386 -5.29 -9.37 33.04
CA TRP A 386 -6.10 -10.13 33.98
C TRP A 386 -6.48 -11.53 33.46
N GLY A 387 -6.13 -11.84 32.22
CA GLY A 387 -6.58 -13.06 31.53
C GLY A 387 -8.07 -13.04 31.18
N TYR A 388 -8.68 -11.87 31.02
CA TYR A 388 -10.09 -11.73 30.65
C TYR A 388 -10.36 -12.25 29.23
N PRO A 389 -11.48 -12.96 28.96
CA PRO A 389 -12.51 -13.39 29.91
C PRO A 389 -12.25 -14.78 30.52
N HIS A 390 -11.14 -15.44 30.17
CA HIS A 390 -10.95 -16.87 30.41
C HIS A 390 -10.55 -17.23 31.84
N LYS A 391 -9.83 -16.37 32.54
CA LYS A 391 -9.37 -16.65 33.91
C LYS A 391 -10.48 -16.38 34.94
N PRO A 392 -10.69 -17.29 35.93
CA PRO A 392 -11.60 -17.03 37.03
C PRO A 392 -11.27 -15.71 37.75
N GLY A 393 -12.29 -14.89 38.02
CA GLY A 393 -12.13 -13.58 38.68
C GLY A 393 -11.62 -12.45 37.77
N SER A 394 -11.26 -12.73 36.52
CA SER A 394 -10.75 -11.72 35.58
C SER A 394 -11.79 -10.64 35.24
N GLU A 395 -13.07 -11.01 35.15
CA GLU A 395 -14.16 -10.06 34.87
C GLU A 395 -14.32 -9.03 35.98
N SER A 396 -14.32 -9.46 37.25
CA SER A 396 -14.38 -8.54 38.38
C SER A 396 -13.14 -7.65 38.47
N ALA A 397 -11.95 -8.22 38.22
CA ALA A 397 -10.70 -7.46 38.23
C ALA A 397 -10.70 -6.38 37.13
N PHE A 398 -11.04 -6.75 35.89
CA PHE A 398 -11.12 -5.82 34.77
C PHE A 398 -12.16 -4.73 35.02
N LYS A 399 -13.36 -5.08 35.47
CA LYS A 399 -14.43 -4.12 35.77
C LYS A 399 -14.05 -3.13 36.88
N SER A 400 -13.25 -3.55 37.86
CA SER A 400 -12.80 -2.67 38.94
C SER A 400 -11.69 -1.70 38.53
N ALA A 401 -10.94 -2.02 37.45
CA ALA A 401 -9.78 -1.25 37.00
C ALA A 401 -10.01 -0.48 35.69
N TYR A 402 -11.14 -0.71 35.00
CA TYR A 402 -11.48 -0.05 33.75
C TYR A 402 -12.68 0.90 33.92
N PRO A 403 -12.62 2.13 33.38
CA PRO A 403 -11.50 2.75 32.67
C PRO A 403 -10.40 3.26 33.62
N ALA A 404 -9.13 3.23 33.18
CA ALA A 404 -8.00 3.74 33.97
C ALA A 404 -8.07 5.26 34.15
N ASP A 405 -7.65 5.75 35.32
CA ASP A 405 -7.71 7.18 35.64
C ASP A 405 -6.63 8.03 34.94
N PHE A 406 -5.45 7.44 34.69
CA PHE A 406 -4.28 8.16 34.17
C PHE A 406 -3.29 7.24 33.43
N ILE A 407 -2.71 7.74 32.34
CA ILE A 407 -1.56 7.16 31.63
C ILE A 407 -0.57 8.27 31.28
N CYS A 408 0.72 7.93 31.20
CA CYS A 408 1.79 8.85 30.80
C CYS A 408 2.89 8.06 30.08
N GLU A 409 3.05 8.33 28.79
CA GLU A 409 4.03 7.68 27.92
C GLU A 409 4.95 8.75 27.31
N ALA A 410 6.22 8.38 27.10
CA ALA A 410 7.28 9.29 26.64
C ALA A 410 7.46 9.26 25.12
#